data_AF-A0A7X7RDJ2-F1
#
_entry.id   AF-A0A7X7RDJ2-F1
#
_cell.length_a   1.000
_cell.length_b   1.000
_cell.length_c   1.000
_cell.angle_alpha   90.00
_cell.angle_beta   90.00
_cell.angle_gamma   90.00
#
_symmetry.space_group_name_H-M   'P 1'
#
loop_
_entity.id
_entity.type
_entity.pdbx_description
1 polymer ?
#
loop_
_entity_poly.entity_id
_entity_poly.type
_entity_poly.pdbx_seq_one_letter_code
_entity_poly.pdbx_strand_id
1 'polypeptide(L)'
;DLGFIYVLSNEDHIIMLLRQAAPKANPVIKSVCDVFPNALWHERELVDLFGAVIEELPPGPTYPLPDDWPAGNYPLRKEWKVEYFDKETMTYNPPETEDMAGDAKEGANE
;
A
#
# COMPACT_ATOMS: atom_id res chain seq x y z
N ASP A 1 -7.66 -9.86 1.56
CA ASP A 1 -8.10 -8.50 1.18
C ASP A 1 -7.36 -7.45 1.98
N LEU A 2 -7.15 -6.28 1.39
CA LEU A 2 -6.68 -5.09 2.09
C LEU A 2 -7.90 -4.24 2.49
N GLY A 3 -7.89 -3.74 3.72
CA GLY A 3 -8.94 -2.89 4.27
C GLY A 3 -8.44 -1.47 4.47
N PHE A 4 -9.16 -0.51 3.91
CA PHE A 4 -8.93 0.92 4.06
C PHE A 4 -10.01 1.48 4.99
N ILE A 5 -9.60 2.21 6.02
CA ILE A 5 -10.51 2.78 7.01
C ILE A 5 -10.29 4.28 7.07
N TYR A 6 -11.32 5.04 6.73
CA TYR A 6 -11.34 6.49 6.84
C TYR A 6 -12.05 6.86 8.14
N VAL A 7 -11.33 7.59 8.99
CA VAL A 7 -11.87 8.11 10.25
C VAL A 7 -12.25 9.57 10.02
N LEU A 8 -13.54 9.86 10.11
CA LEU A 8 -14.10 11.18 9.90
C LEU A 8 -14.74 11.65 11.21
N SER A 9 -14.67 12.94 11.49
CA SER A 9 -15.33 13.56 12.63
C SER A 9 -16.01 14.86 12.23
N ASN A 10 -17.12 15.19 12.87
CA ASN A 10 -17.78 16.48 12.72
C ASN A 10 -17.63 17.37 13.96
N GLU A 11 -18.16 18.59 13.89
CA GLU A 11 -18.14 19.57 14.99
C GLU A 11 -18.94 19.09 16.22
N ASP A 12 -19.96 18.26 16.02
CA ASP A 12 -20.77 17.66 17.09
C ASP A 12 -20.06 16.48 17.81
N HIS A 13 -18.76 16.28 17.55
CA HIS A 13 -17.94 15.21 18.12
C HIS A 13 -18.41 13.79 17.78
N ILE A 14 -19.15 13.62 16.68
CA ILE A 14 -19.52 12.32 16.15
C ILE A 14 -18.38 11.80 15.29
N ILE A 15 -17.90 10.59 15.60
CA ILE A 15 -16.87 9.91 14.81
C ILE A 15 -17.54 8.86 13.93
N MET A 16 -17.25 8.92 12.63
CA MET A 16 -17.67 7.94 11.64
C MET A 16 -16.44 7.18 11.12
N LEU A 17 -16.54 5.86 11.06
CA LEU A 17 -15.54 5.00 10.42
C LEU A 17 -16.14 4.45 9.13
N LEU A 18 -15.57 4.85 7.99
CA LEU A 18 -15.92 4.31 6.69
C LEU A 18 -14.87 3.27 6.30
N ARG A 19 -15.30 2.02 6.12
CA ARG A 19 -14.42 0.92 5.70
C ARG A 19 -14.68 0.55 4.25
N GLN A 20 -13.61 0.51 3.46
CA GLN A 20 -13.57 -0.06 2.12
C GLN A 20 -12.63 -1.26 2.12
N ALA A 21 -12.96 -2.29 1.35
CA ALA A 21 -12.10 -3.46 1.17
C ALA A 21 -11.79 -3.64 -0.32
N ALA A 22 -10.55 -4.04 -0.63
CA ALA A 22 -10.12 -4.38 -1.98
C ALA A 22 -9.36 -5.71 -1.99
N PRO A 23 -9.40 -6.47 -3.11
CA PRO A 23 -8.63 -7.69 -3.24
C PRO A 23 -7.13 -7.43 -3.07
N LYS A 24 -6.43 -8.32 -2.34
CA LYS A 24 -4.98 -8.14 -2.08
C LYS A 24 -4.13 -8.18 -3.37
N ALA A 25 -4.58 -8.95 -4.36
CA ALA A 25 -3.92 -9.11 -5.65
C ALA A 25 -4.06 -7.87 -6.56
N ASN A 26 -5.15 -7.10 -6.39
CA ASN A 26 -5.40 -5.89 -7.15
C ASN A 26 -6.12 -4.84 -6.26
N PRO A 27 -5.38 -4.19 -5.34
CA PRO A 27 -5.97 -3.31 -4.33
C PRO A 27 -6.20 -1.91 -4.89
N VAL A 28 -7.16 -1.78 -5.80
CA VAL A 28 -7.52 -0.50 -6.43
C VAL A 28 -8.57 0.23 -5.59
N ILE A 29 -8.31 1.51 -5.32
CA ILE A 29 -9.24 2.44 -4.67
C ILE A 29 -9.20 3.80 -5.37
N LYS A 30 -10.21 4.64 -5.13
CA LYS A 30 -10.23 6.03 -5.61
C LYS A 30 -9.71 6.97 -4.54
N SER A 31 -8.94 7.98 -4.96
CA SER A 31 -8.48 9.03 -4.07
C SER A 31 -9.66 9.84 -3.51
N VAL A 32 -9.55 10.24 -2.25
CA VAL A 32 -10.46 11.21 -1.62
C VAL A 32 -9.85 12.61 -1.53
N CYS A 33 -8.67 12.83 -2.14
CA CYS A 33 -7.95 14.11 -2.10
C CYS A 33 -8.75 15.28 -2.67
N ASP A 34 -9.69 15.04 -3.60
CA ASP A 34 -10.57 16.07 -4.16
C ASP A 34 -11.47 16.70 -3.08
N VAL A 35 -11.89 15.90 -2.09
CA VAL A 35 -12.72 16.36 -0.97
C VAL A 35 -11.88 16.69 0.25
N PHE A 36 -10.86 15.89 0.53
CA PHE A 36 -9.99 15.98 1.71
C PHE A 36 -8.52 16.09 1.28
N PRO A 37 -8.01 17.30 1.02
CA PRO A 37 -6.64 17.49 0.52
C PRO A 37 -5.55 16.97 1.48
N ASN A 38 -5.86 16.89 2.77
CA ASN A 38 -4.96 16.32 3.79
C ASN A 38 -4.80 14.80 3.66
N ALA A 39 -5.70 14.10 2.96
CA ALA A 39 -5.59 12.66 2.72
C ALA A 39 -4.38 12.30 1.84
N LEU A 40 -3.79 13.27 1.11
CA LEU A 40 -2.69 13.04 0.17
C LEU A 40 -1.54 12.22 0.75
N TRP A 41 -1.07 12.58 1.95
CA TRP A 41 0.07 11.90 2.58
C TRP A 41 -0.31 10.51 3.06
N HIS A 42 -1.52 10.36 3.63
CA HIS A 42 -2.03 9.04 4.04
C HIS A 42 -2.22 8.11 2.84
N GLU A 43 -2.70 8.63 1.73
CA GLU A 43 -2.86 7.88 0.48
C GLU A 43 -1.50 7.47 -0.10
N ARG A 44 -0.49 8.34 -0.06
CA ARG A 44 0.89 7.97 -0.44
C ARG A 44 1.48 6.88 0.45
N GLU A 45 1.32 6.97 1.76
CA GLU A 45 1.73 5.92 2.69
C GLU A 45 1.08 4.57 2.34
N LEU A 46 -0.20 4.56 1.95
CA LEU A 46 -0.89 3.33 1.54
C LEU A 46 -0.34 2.75 0.23
N VAL A 47 0.03 3.60 -0.73
CA VAL A 47 0.69 3.15 -1.97
C VAL A 47 2.03 2.50 -1.67
N ASP A 48 2.88 3.16 -0.88
CA ASP A 48 4.26 2.71 -0.70
C ASP A 48 4.43 1.61 0.34
N LEU A 49 3.67 1.64 1.44
CA LEU A 49 3.81 0.67 2.53
C LEU A 49 2.96 -0.58 2.32
N PHE A 50 1.83 -0.44 1.63
CA PHE A 50 0.86 -1.51 1.42
C PHE A 50 0.64 -1.86 -0.04
N GLY A 51 1.18 -1.13 -1.01
CA GLY A 51 0.99 -1.44 -2.44
C GLY A 51 -0.43 -1.22 -2.92
N ALA A 52 -1.15 -0.27 -2.33
CA ALA A 52 -2.44 0.16 -2.82
C ALA A 52 -2.28 0.90 -4.16
N VAL A 53 -3.24 0.74 -5.07
CA VAL A 53 -3.30 1.52 -6.31
C VAL A 53 -4.41 2.54 -6.14
N ILE A 54 -4.05 3.81 -6.01
CA ILE A 54 -5.01 4.89 -5.77
C ILE A 54 -5.20 5.68 -7.06
N GLU A 55 -6.38 5.55 -7.66
CA GLU A 55 -6.78 6.29 -8.84
C GLU A 55 -6.95 7.78 -8.50
N GLU A 56 -6.60 8.66 -9.43
CA GLU A 56 -6.75 10.12 -9.30
C GLU A 56 -5.88 10.78 -8.21
N LEU A 57 -4.90 10.06 -7.66
CA LEU A 57 -3.92 10.61 -6.72
C LEU A 57 -3.00 11.64 -7.42
N PRO A 58 -2.82 12.85 -6.86
CA PRO A 58 -1.89 13.83 -7.42
C PRO A 58 -0.44 13.32 -7.52
N PRO A 59 0.25 13.54 -8.66
CA PRO A 59 1.62 13.09 -8.83
C PRO A 59 2.56 13.74 -7.81
N GLY A 60 3.60 13.01 -7.42
CA GLY A 60 4.65 13.54 -6.54
C GLY A 60 5.58 12.45 -6.02
N PRO A 61 6.41 12.79 -5.02
CA PRO A 61 7.44 11.88 -4.53
C PRO A 61 6.83 10.71 -3.74
N THR A 62 7.58 9.62 -3.70
CA THR A 62 7.40 8.49 -2.78
C THR A 62 7.44 9.00 -1.34
N TYR A 63 6.58 8.45 -0.48
CA TYR A 63 6.55 8.72 0.94
C TYR A 63 5.89 7.55 1.70
N PRO A 64 6.50 7.02 2.77
CA PRO A 64 7.65 7.54 3.51
C PRO A 64 8.97 6.83 3.17
N LEU A 65 8.97 5.95 2.16
CA LEU A 65 10.13 5.14 1.82
C LEU A 65 11.19 5.96 1.08
N PRO A 66 12.48 5.58 1.19
CA PRO A 66 13.55 6.19 0.40
C PRO A 66 13.30 6.06 -1.11
N ASP A 67 13.83 7.00 -1.90
CA ASP A 67 13.66 7.01 -3.35
C ASP A 67 14.18 5.74 -4.03
N ASP A 68 15.24 5.14 -3.49
CA ASP A 68 15.88 3.92 -4.00
C ASP A 68 15.22 2.62 -3.49
N TRP A 69 14.02 2.71 -2.89
CA TRP A 69 13.33 1.52 -2.39
C TRP A 69 12.86 0.62 -3.54
N PRO A 70 13.10 -0.70 -3.48
CA PRO A 70 12.78 -1.60 -4.59
C PRO A 70 11.26 -1.70 -4.80
N ALA A 71 10.82 -1.45 -6.03
CA ALA A 71 9.41 -1.53 -6.43
C ALA A 71 8.80 -2.92 -6.12
N GLY A 72 7.52 -2.93 -5.76
CA GLY A 72 6.79 -4.17 -5.40
C GLY A 72 7.08 -4.70 -4.00
N ASN A 73 7.90 -4.00 -3.20
CA ASN A 73 8.18 -4.38 -1.82
C ASN A 73 7.47 -3.46 -0.84
N TYR A 74 6.63 -4.05 0.00
CA TYR A 74 5.68 -3.34 0.86
C TYR A 74 5.90 -3.73 2.33
N PRO A 75 6.66 -2.94 3.11
CA PRO A 75 7.11 -3.32 4.45
C PRO A 75 6.02 -3.69 5.45
N LEU A 76 4.82 -3.11 5.30
CA LEU A 76 3.71 -3.35 6.21
C LEU A 76 2.80 -4.50 5.76
N ARG A 77 3.15 -5.21 4.68
CA ARG A 77 2.48 -6.48 4.32
C ARG A 77 3.00 -7.62 5.19
N LYS A 78 2.10 -8.54 5.54
CA LYS A 78 2.42 -9.67 6.44
C LYS A 78 3.44 -10.63 5.86
N GLU A 79 3.51 -10.72 4.54
CA GLU A 79 4.42 -11.62 3.80
C GLU A 79 5.77 -10.97 3.53
N TRP A 80 5.96 -9.71 3.95
CA TRP A 80 7.23 -9.02 3.78
C TRP A 80 8.30 -9.61 4.70
N LYS A 81 9.43 -9.96 4.11
CA LYS A 81 10.52 -10.66 4.79
C LYS A 81 11.51 -9.67 5.38
N VAL A 82 11.50 -9.53 6.70
CA VAL A 82 12.38 -8.62 7.46
C VAL A 82 13.87 -8.99 7.36
N GLU A 83 14.17 -10.25 7.07
CA GLU A 83 15.55 -10.77 6.92
C GLU A 83 16.36 -10.09 5.82
N TYR A 84 15.72 -9.48 4.82
CA TYR A 84 16.38 -8.77 3.72
C TYR A 84 16.48 -7.26 3.97
N PHE A 85 16.07 -6.78 5.15
CA PHE A 85 16.14 -5.38 5.51
C PHE A 85 17.44 -5.07 6.26
N ASP A 86 18.25 -4.18 5.67
CA ASP A 86 19.46 -3.67 6.30
C ASP A 86 19.15 -2.42 7.13
N LYS A 87 19.39 -2.51 8.43
CA LYS A 87 19.11 -1.44 9.40
C LYS A 87 20.16 -0.34 9.40
N GLU A 88 21.37 -0.61 8.91
CA GLU A 88 22.45 0.37 8.87
C GLU A 88 22.32 1.28 7.65
N THR A 89 21.98 0.70 6.50
CA THR A 89 21.81 1.43 5.24
C THR A 89 20.37 1.86 4.97
N MET A 90 19.39 1.34 5.74
CA MET A 90 17.94 1.53 5.51
C MET A 90 17.49 1.05 4.13
N THR A 91 18.18 0.06 3.56
CA THR A 91 17.87 -0.50 2.23
C THR A 91 17.23 -1.88 2.34
N TYR A 92 16.47 -2.28 1.32
CA TYR A 92 15.90 -3.61 1.21
C TYR A 92 16.55 -4.37 0.05
N ASN A 93 17.25 -5.46 0.37
CA ASN A 93 18.04 -6.23 -0.60
C ASN A 93 17.53 -7.68 -0.65
N PRO A 94 16.37 -7.95 -1.27
CA PRO A 94 15.88 -9.30 -1.43
C PRO A 94 16.83 -10.11 -2.34
N PRO A 95 16.91 -11.44 -2.18
CA PRO A 95 17.74 -12.27 -3.04
C PRO A 95 17.28 -12.12 -4.50
N GLU A 96 18.24 -11.86 -5.40
CA GLU A 96 17.99 -11.85 -6.83
C GLU A 96 17.77 -13.29 -7.32
N THR A 97 16.54 -13.83 -7.29
CA THR A 97 16.02 -14.80 -8.29
C THR A 97 14.56 -15.25 -8.07
N GLU A 98 13.81 -15.18 -9.17
CA GLU A 98 12.83 -16.16 -9.71
C GLU A 98 11.56 -16.63 -8.96
N ASP A 99 11.32 -16.28 -7.69
CA ASP A 99 10.21 -16.91 -6.94
C ASP A 99 8.89 -16.10 -6.80
N MET A 100 8.69 -15.00 -7.54
CA MET A 100 7.38 -14.30 -7.58
C MET A 100 6.45 -14.73 -8.74
N ALA A 101 6.74 -15.85 -9.39
CA ALA A 101 5.89 -16.44 -10.44
C ALA A 101 5.03 -17.64 -9.96
N GLY A 102 5.02 -17.93 -8.65
CA GLY A 102 4.43 -19.16 -8.10
C GLY A 102 2.94 -19.16 -7.74
N ASP A 103 2.29 -18.00 -7.57
CA ASP A 103 0.91 -17.92 -7.05
C ASP A 103 -0.13 -17.41 -8.07
N ALA A 104 0.14 -17.59 -9.36
CA ALA A 104 -0.79 -17.22 -10.43
C ALA A 104 -0.94 -18.30 -11.53
N LYS A 105 -0.83 -19.59 -11.17
CA LYS A 105 -1.27 -20.71 -12.05
C LYS A 105 -1.71 -21.92 -11.23
N GLU A 106 -2.90 -21.86 -10.63
CA GLU A 106 -3.68 -23.08 -10.38
C GLU A 106 -5.16 -22.71 -10.25
N GLY A 107 -5.91 -22.97 -11.32
CA GLY A 107 -7.33 -22.62 -11.40
C GLY A 107 -7.86 -22.51 -12.82
N ALA A 108 -7.42 -23.37 -13.74
CA ALA A 108 -8.09 -23.58 -15.03
C ALA A 108 -7.58 -24.87 -15.70
N ASN A 109 -7.88 -26.04 -15.11
CA ASN A 109 -8.15 -27.26 -15.87
C ASN A 109 -8.78 -28.34 -14.97
N GLU A 110 -10.10 -28.52 -15.08
CA GLU A 110 -10.89 -29.78 -15.13
C GLU A 110 -12.36 -29.51 -14.80
#